data_AF-F3FV08-F1
#
_entry.id   AF-F3FV08-F1
#
_cell.length_a   1.000
_cell.length_b   1.000
_cell.length_c   1.000
_cell.angle_alpha   90.00
_cell.angle_beta   90.00
_cell.angle_gamma   90.00
#
_symmetry.space_group_name_H-M   'P 1'
#
loop_
_entity.id
_entity.type
_entity.pdbx_description
1 polymer ?
#
loop_
_entity_poly.entity_id
_entity_poly.type
_entity_poly.pdbx_seq_one_letter_code
_entity_poly.pdbx_strand_id
1 'polypeptide(L)'
;CVLDGFGRPLMGDCLGAFAGPEDRRTTLPVIADALPPSQPYRNFIAQAACVSQAEHEAYFRQLLGDVDTTTAPYGVLDVRGGDATILRSVQDLSDDLSARIHATARAQGVPTSVLFHAAWGLVVAATSGRDDGIFGTVLSGRSQGTSGANHA
;
A
#
# COMPACT_ATOMS: atom_id res chain seq x y z
N CYS A 1 9.39 12.61 8.08
CA CYS A 1 9.07 11.82 6.88
C CYS A 1 7.69 11.19 7.06
N VAL A 2 6.61 11.93 6.78
CA VAL A 2 5.21 11.45 6.88
C VAL A 2 4.49 11.84 5.59
N LEU A 3 5.04 11.36 4.47
CA LEU A 3 4.37 11.39 3.17
C LEU A 3 4.80 10.09 2.47
N ASP A 4 4.02 9.04 2.68
CA ASP A 4 4.03 7.89 1.79
C ASP A 4 3.27 8.24 0.49
N GLY A 5 3.36 7.40 -0.54
CA GLY A 5 2.74 7.67 -1.85
C GLY A 5 1.22 7.92 -1.80
N PHE A 6 0.56 7.56 -0.70
CA PHE A 6 -0.87 7.79 -0.44
C PHE A 6 -1.19 9.17 0.16
N GLY A 7 -0.22 9.90 0.71
CA GLY A 7 -0.41 11.26 1.23
C GLY A 7 -0.34 12.37 0.17
N ARG A 8 0.24 12.08 -1.01
CA ARG A 8 0.44 13.07 -2.08
C ARG A 8 -0.85 13.58 -2.74
N PRO A 9 -1.91 12.76 -2.96
CA PRO A 9 -3.17 13.26 -3.54
C PRO A 9 -3.91 14.24 -2.61
N LEU A 10 -3.87 14.01 -1.29
CA LEU A 10 -4.55 14.87 -0.30
C LEU A 10 -3.85 16.23 -0.08
N MET A 11 -2.60 16.36 -0.52
CA MET A 11 -1.85 17.63 -0.49
C MET A 11 -1.96 18.41 -1.82
N GLY A 12 -2.52 17.81 -2.87
CA GLY A 12 -2.84 18.52 -4.12
C GLY A 12 -3.95 19.56 -3.91
N ASP A 13 -4.89 19.25 -3.03
CA ASP A 13 -6.05 20.11 -2.74
C ASP A 13 -5.68 21.32 -1.85
N CYS A 14 -4.51 21.31 -1.20
CA CYS A 14 -4.00 22.46 -0.42
C CYS A 14 -3.09 23.39 -1.22
N LEU A 15 -2.59 22.99 -2.40
CA LEU A 15 -1.65 23.80 -3.18
C LEU A 15 -2.31 24.97 -3.94
N GLY A 16 -3.62 25.17 -3.80
CA GLY A 16 -4.32 26.37 -4.27
C GLY A 16 -4.12 27.61 -3.38
N ALA A 17 -3.55 27.45 -2.18
CA ALA A 17 -3.44 28.54 -1.19
C ALA A 17 -2.13 29.36 -1.28
N PHE A 18 -1.23 29.06 -2.23
CA PHE A 18 0.05 29.76 -2.41
C PHE A 18 0.30 30.25 -3.84
N ALA A 19 -0.75 30.52 -4.62
CA ALA A 19 -0.63 31.25 -5.87
C ALA A 19 -0.65 32.77 -5.60
N GLY A 20 0.47 33.44 -5.85
CA GLY A 20 0.57 34.90 -5.86
C GLY A 20 -0.35 35.54 -6.92
N PRO A 21 -0.61 36.86 -6.82
CA PRO A 21 -1.84 37.46 -7.34
C PRO A 21 -1.75 37.90 -8.82
N GLU A 22 -1.31 37.07 -9.77
CA GLU A 22 -1.27 37.49 -11.19
C GLU A 22 -1.53 36.41 -12.26
N ASP A 23 -2.43 35.45 -12.04
CA ASP A 23 -3.08 34.82 -13.21
C ASP A 23 -4.51 34.35 -12.92
N ARG A 24 -5.47 35.07 -13.50
CA ARG A 24 -6.90 34.85 -13.30
C ARG A 24 -7.48 34.24 -14.57
N ARG A 25 -7.35 32.92 -14.75
CA ARG A 25 -8.27 32.13 -15.59
C ARG A 25 -8.28 30.65 -15.19
N THR A 26 -9.43 30.26 -14.61
CA THR A 26 -9.93 28.89 -14.40
C THR A 26 -9.47 28.14 -13.13
N THR A 27 -9.76 28.69 -11.95
CA THR A 27 -9.79 27.93 -10.70
C THR A 27 -11.20 27.40 -10.46
N LEU A 28 -11.39 26.08 -10.47
CA LEU A 28 -12.61 25.44 -9.94
C LEU A 28 -12.72 25.82 -8.45
N PRO A 29 -13.90 26.21 -7.93
CA PRO A 29 -14.02 26.60 -6.53
C PRO A 29 -13.76 25.39 -5.63
N VAL A 30 -12.63 25.40 -4.92
CA VAL A 30 -12.44 24.56 -3.74
C VAL A 30 -13.47 25.02 -2.72
N ILE A 31 -14.42 24.15 -2.39
CA ILE A 31 -15.39 24.40 -1.31
C ILE A 31 -14.63 24.26 0.02
N ALA A 32 -13.88 25.28 0.40
CA ALA A 32 -13.09 25.30 1.63
C ALA A 32 -13.97 25.13 2.89
N ASP A 33 -15.24 25.50 2.80
CA ASP A 33 -16.23 25.41 3.89
C ASP A 33 -16.85 24.01 4.09
N ALA A 34 -16.49 23.01 3.29
CA ALA A 34 -17.07 21.66 3.38
C ALA A 34 -16.06 20.57 3.78
N LEU A 35 -14.89 20.93 4.29
CA LEU A 35 -13.92 19.95 4.75
C LEU A 35 -14.24 19.50 6.19
N PRO A 36 -14.43 18.20 6.44
CA PRO A 36 -14.61 17.71 7.80
C PRO A 36 -13.36 18.02 8.65
N PRO A 37 -13.52 18.21 9.97
CA PRO A 37 -12.41 18.51 10.85
C PRO A 37 -11.35 17.41 10.78
N SER A 38 -10.09 17.79 10.60
CA SER A 38 -8.97 16.85 10.56
C SER A 38 -8.86 16.09 11.87
N GLN A 39 -8.80 14.76 11.82
CA GLN A 39 -8.56 13.96 13.02
C GLN A 39 -7.11 14.12 13.52
N PRO A 40 -6.88 14.36 14.82
CA PRO A 40 -5.54 14.45 15.38
C PRO A 40 -4.76 13.13 15.22
N TYR A 41 -3.56 13.19 14.64
CA TYR A 41 -2.69 12.02 14.43
C TYR A 41 -2.39 11.22 15.73
N ARG A 42 -2.41 11.88 16.90
CA ARG A 42 -2.25 11.21 18.20
C ARG A 42 -3.29 10.11 18.45
N ASN A 43 -4.49 10.22 17.89
CA ASN A 43 -5.53 9.21 18.04
C ASN A 43 -5.14 7.93 17.31
N PHE A 44 -4.54 8.07 16.12
CA PHE A 44 -3.98 6.95 15.36
C PHE A 44 -2.83 6.28 16.14
N ILE A 45 -1.92 7.06 16.73
CA ILE A 45 -0.83 6.51 17.55
C ILE A 45 -1.37 5.75 18.77
N ALA A 46 -2.34 6.33 19.48
CA ALA A 46 -2.97 5.69 20.62
C ALA A 46 -3.66 4.37 20.23
N GLN A 47 -4.31 4.33 19.06
CA GLN A 47 -4.94 3.12 18.57
C GLN A 47 -3.93 2.06 18.10
N ALA A 48 -2.88 2.46 17.38
CA ALA A 48 -1.82 1.55 16.96
C ALA A 48 -1.07 0.94 18.15
N ALA A 49 -0.98 1.67 19.26
CA ALA A 49 -0.39 1.20 20.51
C ALA A 49 -1.36 0.41 21.42
N CYS A 50 -2.63 0.25 21.03
CA CYS A 50 -3.64 -0.41 21.86
C CYS A 50 -3.47 -1.94 21.92
N VAL A 51 -2.85 -2.54 20.89
CA VAL A 51 -2.51 -3.97 20.87
C VAL A 51 -1.08 -4.14 21.37
N SER A 52 -0.87 -5.09 22.26
CA SER A 52 0.46 -5.32 22.82
C SER A 52 1.40 -5.89 21.77
N GLN A 53 2.69 -5.57 21.89
CA GLN A 53 3.72 -6.17 21.06
C GLN A 53 3.75 -7.70 21.19
N ALA A 54 3.47 -8.23 22.38
CA ALA A 54 3.42 -9.66 22.63
C ALA A 54 2.30 -10.36 21.83
N GLU A 55 1.13 -9.71 21.69
CA GLU A 55 0.04 -10.24 20.86
C GLU A 55 0.42 -10.24 19.36
N HIS A 56 1.04 -9.16 18.87
CA HIS A 56 1.54 -9.14 17.48
C HIS A 56 2.59 -10.22 17.23
N GLU A 57 3.54 -10.39 18.15
CA GLU A 57 4.57 -11.42 18.05
C GLU A 57 3.98 -12.84 18.08
N ALA A 58 3.04 -13.11 19.00
CA ALA A 58 2.36 -14.40 19.08
C ALA A 58 1.61 -14.72 17.78
N TYR A 59 0.91 -13.73 17.21
CA TYR A 59 0.22 -13.88 15.93
C TYR A 59 1.17 -14.26 14.79
N PHE A 60 2.27 -13.50 14.61
CA PHE A 60 3.22 -13.79 13.52
C PHE A 60 4.02 -15.08 13.76
N ARG A 61 4.34 -15.42 15.01
CA ARG A 61 4.97 -16.69 15.35
C ARG A 61 4.05 -17.87 15.02
N GLN A 62 2.75 -17.74 15.25
CA GLN A 62 1.79 -18.77 14.85
C GLN A 62 1.66 -18.87 13.33
N LEU A 63 1.63 -17.72 12.63
CA LEU A 63 1.43 -17.67 11.19
C LEU A 63 2.64 -18.12 10.37
N LEU A 64 3.86 -17.87 10.85
CA LEU A 64 5.11 -18.09 10.12
C LEU A 64 6.03 -19.10 10.83
N GLY A 65 5.52 -19.85 11.80
CA GLY A 65 6.32 -20.73 12.66
C GLY A 65 6.91 -21.95 11.94
N ASP A 66 6.35 -22.33 10.80
CA ASP A 66 6.78 -23.42 9.92
C ASP A 66 7.75 -22.96 8.82
N VAL A 67 8.03 -21.67 8.73
CA VAL A 67 8.93 -21.09 7.73
C VAL A 67 10.38 -21.23 8.18
N ASP A 68 11.05 -22.28 7.71
CA ASP A 68 12.44 -22.60 8.07
C ASP A 68 13.50 -21.98 7.14
N THR A 69 13.10 -21.59 5.93
CA THR A 69 14.00 -21.18 4.85
C THR A 69 13.48 -19.90 4.20
N THR A 70 14.37 -18.94 3.96
CA THR A 70 14.03 -17.72 3.22
C THR A 70 13.62 -18.03 1.79
N THR A 71 12.46 -17.54 1.38
CA THR A 71 12.05 -17.52 -0.03
C THR A 71 12.94 -16.52 -0.79
N ALA A 72 13.94 -17.05 -1.49
CA ALA A 72 14.93 -16.26 -2.22
C ALA A 72 14.73 -16.43 -3.74
N PRO A 73 14.11 -15.46 -4.43
CA PRO A 73 14.02 -15.48 -5.89
C PRO A 73 15.41 -15.61 -6.50
N TYR A 74 15.59 -16.62 -7.36
CA TYR A 74 16.87 -16.96 -8.00
C TYR A 74 18.02 -17.25 -7.02
N GLY A 75 17.72 -17.58 -5.76
CA GLY A 75 18.73 -17.83 -4.72
C GLY A 75 19.48 -16.57 -4.24
N VAL A 76 19.02 -15.37 -4.62
CA VAL A 76 19.66 -14.11 -4.24
C VAL A 76 19.19 -13.71 -2.84
N LEU A 77 20.09 -13.80 -1.85
CA LEU A 77 19.82 -13.46 -0.45
C LEU A 77 20.39 -12.10 -0.04
N ASP A 78 21.50 -11.68 -0.63
CA ASP A 78 22.12 -10.39 -0.35
C ASP A 78 21.77 -9.36 -1.41
N VAL A 79 20.83 -8.47 -1.06
CA VAL A 79 20.41 -7.33 -1.89
C VAL A 79 20.86 -6.00 -1.25
N ARG A 80 21.48 -6.05 -0.06
CA ARG A 80 21.82 -4.85 0.75
C ARG A 80 23.32 -4.55 0.79
N GLY A 81 24.17 -5.46 0.31
CA GLY A 81 25.63 -5.43 0.48
C GLY A 81 26.50 -4.82 -0.62
N GLY A 82 25.95 -4.13 -1.64
CA GLY A 82 26.79 -3.57 -2.72
C GLY A 82 26.25 -2.29 -3.34
N ASP A 83 27.01 -1.74 -4.29
CA ASP A 83 26.68 -0.58 -5.15
C ASP A 83 25.52 -0.89 -6.13
N ALA A 84 24.61 -1.76 -5.71
CA ALA A 84 23.52 -2.31 -6.51
C ALA A 84 22.65 -1.16 -7.02
N THR A 85 22.74 -0.93 -8.32
CA THR A 85 21.92 0.06 -9.00
C THR A 85 20.48 -0.44 -9.04
N ILE A 86 19.55 0.32 -8.47
CA ILE A 86 18.13 0.02 -8.54
C ILE A 86 17.65 0.26 -9.97
N LEU A 87 17.28 -0.81 -10.67
CA LEU A 87 16.67 -0.72 -11.99
C LEU A 87 15.15 -0.64 -11.84
N ARG A 88 14.53 0.31 -12.55
CA ARG A 88 13.07 0.44 -12.62
C ARG A 88 12.60 -0.04 -13.99
N SER A 89 11.66 -0.99 -13.97
CA SER A 89 10.89 -1.38 -15.14
C SER A 89 9.42 -1.04 -14.92
N VAL A 90 8.77 -0.49 -15.94
CA VAL A 90 7.33 -0.20 -15.96
C VAL A 90 6.77 -0.82 -17.22
N GLN A 91 5.68 -1.55 -17.07
CA GLN A 91 4.95 -2.15 -18.17
C GLN A 91 3.47 -1.85 -17.96
N ASP A 92 2.84 -1.29 -18.98
CA ASP A 92 1.40 -1.04 -18.95
C ASP A 92 0.65 -2.33 -19.30
N LEU A 93 -0.43 -2.58 -18.58
CA LEU A 93 -1.35 -3.66 -18.90
C LEU A 93 -2.26 -3.20 -20.04
N SER A 94 -2.59 -4.10 -20.97
CA SER A 94 -3.61 -3.80 -21.97
C SER A 94 -4.96 -3.50 -21.31
N ASP A 95 -5.79 -2.71 -21.99
CA ASP A 95 -7.14 -2.38 -21.50
C ASP A 95 -7.99 -3.64 -21.27
N ASP A 96 -7.88 -4.63 -22.16
CA ASP A 96 -8.56 -5.93 -22.03
C ASP A 96 -8.15 -6.67 -20.75
N LEU A 97 -6.84 -6.78 -20.50
CA LEU A 97 -6.34 -7.46 -19.31
C LEU A 97 -6.77 -6.71 -18.04
N SER A 98 -6.67 -5.38 -18.06
CA SER A 98 -7.10 -4.53 -16.94
C SER A 98 -8.59 -4.75 -16.63
N ALA A 99 -9.45 -4.73 -17.66
CA ALA A 99 -10.88 -4.98 -17.50
C ALA A 99 -11.18 -6.36 -16.91
N ARG A 100 -10.47 -7.40 -17.39
CA ARG A 100 -10.61 -8.77 -16.87
C ARG A 100 -10.18 -8.91 -15.43
N ILE A 101 -9.09 -8.27 -15.02
CA ILE A 101 -8.64 -8.26 -13.62
C ILE A 101 -9.72 -7.60 -12.74
N HIS A 102 -10.24 -6.44 -13.14
CA HIS A 102 -11.30 -5.77 -12.38
C HIS A 102 -12.58 -6.60 -12.28
N ALA A 103 -13.02 -7.22 -13.37
CA ALA A 103 -14.17 -8.12 -13.37
C ALA A 103 -13.97 -9.31 -12.44
N THR A 104 -12.77 -9.91 -12.45
CA THR A 104 -12.43 -11.05 -11.59
C THR A 104 -12.42 -10.66 -10.12
N ALA A 105 -11.78 -9.55 -9.76
CA ALA A 105 -11.74 -9.04 -8.40
C ALA A 105 -13.16 -8.78 -7.87
N ARG A 106 -14.01 -8.13 -8.70
CA ARG A 106 -15.40 -7.87 -8.38
C ARG A 106 -16.22 -9.14 -8.19
N ALA A 107 -16.06 -10.13 -9.08
CA ALA A 107 -16.75 -11.41 -8.97
C ALA A 107 -16.37 -12.20 -7.70
N GLN A 108 -15.13 -12.05 -7.23
CA GLN A 108 -14.62 -12.68 -6.01
C GLN A 108 -14.84 -11.83 -4.74
N GLY A 109 -15.37 -10.61 -4.86
CA GLY A 109 -15.58 -9.71 -3.72
C GLY A 109 -14.30 -9.24 -3.04
N VAL A 110 -13.17 -9.22 -3.75
CA VAL A 110 -11.85 -8.83 -3.21
C VAL A 110 -11.31 -7.59 -3.92
N PRO A 111 -10.42 -6.81 -3.29
CA PRO A 111 -9.75 -5.72 -4.00
C PRO A 111 -8.75 -6.27 -5.02
N THR A 112 -8.54 -5.53 -6.11
CA THR A 112 -7.59 -5.87 -7.19
C THR A 112 -6.19 -6.18 -6.67
N SER A 113 -5.77 -5.54 -5.57
CA SER A 113 -4.48 -5.78 -4.91
C SER A 113 -4.29 -7.24 -4.48
N VAL A 114 -5.36 -7.96 -4.11
CA VAL A 114 -5.28 -9.40 -3.76
C VAL A 114 -4.86 -10.23 -4.97
N LEU A 115 -5.39 -9.92 -6.17
CA LEU A 115 -5.01 -10.61 -7.40
C LEU A 115 -3.53 -10.35 -7.75
N PHE A 116 -3.05 -9.12 -7.57
CA PHE A 116 -1.64 -8.80 -7.76
C PHE A 116 -0.73 -9.50 -6.74
N HIS A 117 -1.13 -9.56 -5.47
CA HIS A 117 -0.39 -10.31 -4.45
C HIS A 117 -0.35 -11.80 -4.78
N ALA A 118 -1.46 -12.40 -5.22
CA ALA A 118 -1.49 -13.79 -5.64
C ALA A 118 -0.56 -14.04 -6.85
N ALA A 119 -0.64 -13.20 -7.88
CA ALA A 119 0.22 -13.30 -9.05
C ALA A 119 1.71 -13.17 -8.67
N TRP A 120 2.04 -12.24 -7.76
CA TRP A 120 3.41 -12.08 -7.27
C TRP A 120 3.87 -13.27 -6.43
N GLY A 121 3.00 -13.82 -5.57
CA GLY A 121 3.30 -15.03 -4.81
C GLY A 121 3.66 -16.22 -5.70
N LEU A 122 2.95 -16.40 -6.82
CA LEU A 122 3.27 -17.43 -7.81
C LEU A 122 4.65 -17.20 -8.47
N VAL A 123 4.98 -15.95 -8.80
CA VAL A 123 6.29 -15.60 -9.38
C VAL A 123 7.40 -15.88 -8.39
N VAL A 124 7.22 -15.47 -7.13
CA VAL A 124 8.20 -15.69 -6.06
C VAL A 124 8.40 -17.19 -5.83
N ALA A 125 7.32 -17.97 -5.69
CA ALA A 125 7.40 -19.42 -5.51
C ALA A 125 8.17 -20.08 -6.67
N ALA A 126 7.77 -19.79 -7.92
CA ALA A 126 8.39 -20.36 -9.11
C ALA A 126 9.88 -19.99 -9.26
N THR A 127 10.25 -18.76 -8.94
CA THR A 127 11.65 -18.29 -9.03
C THR A 127 12.52 -18.73 -7.86
N SER A 128 11.92 -19.18 -6.75
CA SER A 128 12.61 -19.78 -5.61
C SER A 128 12.68 -21.31 -5.66
N GLY A 129 12.05 -21.95 -6.65
CA GLY A 129 11.96 -23.42 -6.72
C GLY A 129 11.14 -24.01 -5.57
N ARG A 130 10.13 -23.27 -5.10
CA ARG A 130 9.27 -23.64 -3.97
C ARG A 130 7.81 -23.67 -4.41
N ASP A 131 7.00 -24.44 -3.69
CA ASP A 131 5.54 -24.45 -3.86
C ASP A 131 4.85 -23.34 -3.03
N ASP A 132 5.59 -22.71 -2.11
CA ASP A 132 5.16 -21.62 -1.24
C ASP A 132 5.97 -20.33 -1.51
N GLY A 133 5.26 -19.24 -1.80
CA GLY A 133 5.85 -17.92 -2.04
C GLY A 133 5.59 -16.97 -0.88
N ILE A 134 6.60 -16.73 -0.04
CA ILE A 134 6.49 -15.80 1.10
C ILE A 134 7.17 -14.49 0.73
N PHE A 135 6.45 -13.38 0.84
CA PHE A 135 6.97 -12.05 0.56
C PHE A 135 6.26 -11.00 1.41
N GLY A 136 6.95 -9.87 1.66
CA GLY A 136 6.35 -8.72 2.34
C GLY A 136 5.59 -7.82 1.36
N THR A 137 4.48 -7.27 1.81
CA THR A 137 3.78 -6.18 1.12
C THR A 137 3.69 -4.95 2.03
N VAL A 138 3.66 -3.76 1.44
CA VAL A 138 3.48 -2.52 2.18
C VAL A 138 2.00 -2.20 2.23
N LEU A 139 1.46 -2.16 3.43
CA LEU A 139 0.10 -1.72 3.69
C LEU A 139 0.13 -0.23 4.06
N SER A 140 -0.92 0.52 3.68
CA SER A 140 -1.03 1.95 3.98
C SER A 140 -1.03 2.26 5.49
N GLY A 141 -1.23 1.27 6.36
CA GLY A 141 -1.27 1.45 7.82
C GLY A 141 -2.53 2.17 8.34
N ARG A 142 -3.32 2.78 7.45
CA ARG A 142 -4.52 3.57 7.79
C ARG A 142 -5.78 2.73 8.03
N SER A 143 -5.73 1.42 7.77
CA SER A 143 -6.89 0.52 7.86
C SER A 143 -7.21 0.06 9.29
N GLN A 144 -6.27 0.20 10.22
CA GLN A 144 -6.43 -0.30 11.60
C GLN A 144 -6.74 0.80 12.60
N GLY A 145 -7.54 1.81 12.20
CA GLY A 145 -8.02 2.71 13.24
C GLY A 145 -8.56 4.08 12.91
N THR A 146 -9.62 4.15 12.12
CA THR A 146 -10.56 5.26 12.28
C THR A 146 -11.98 4.72 12.10
N SER A 147 -12.80 4.79 13.15
CA SER A 147 -14.26 4.83 12.95
C SER A 147 -14.54 6.04 12.05
N GLY A 148 -14.75 5.78 10.76
CA GLY A 148 -14.85 6.81 9.73
C GLY A 148 -14.29 6.40 8.37
N ALA A 149 -13.51 5.31 8.26
CA ALA A 149 -13.00 4.82 6.96
C ALA A 149 -14.05 4.07 6.10
N ASN A 150 -15.33 4.12 6.48
CA ASN A 150 -16.43 3.51 5.74
C ASN A 150 -17.54 4.54 5.47
N HIS A 151 -17.22 5.53 4.64
CA HIS A 151 -18.23 6.31 3.92
C HIS A 151 -17.76 6.48 2.48
N ALA A 152 -18.31 5.63 1.61
CA ALA A 152 -18.48 5.86 0.18
C ALA A 152 -19.81 5.23 -0.21
#